data_AF-A0A7Y4WZU4-F1
#
_entry.id   AF-A0A7Y4WZU4-F1
#
_cell.length_a   1.000
_cell.length_b   1.000
_cell.length_c   1.000
_cell.angle_alpha   90.00
_cell.angle_beta   90.00
_cell.angle_gamma   90.00
#
_symmetry.space_group_name_H-M   'P 1'
#
loop_
_entity.id
_entity.type
_entity.pdbx_description
1 polymer ?
#
loop_
_entity_poly.entity_id
_entity_poly.type
_entity_poly.pdbx_seq_one_letter_code
_entity_poly.pdbx_strand_id
1 'polypeptide(L)'
;MNEVQKNSPSAGRWLKLLLKIIVTAACLWYVSGKIDFAKAGTALKNANWFYLFLALIAFIISKLVAAIRLNIYFRNINIHLPASQNIKLYWLGMFYNLFLPGSIGGDAYKVILLTKKYKVPYKKTTAAVLLDRISGLSGLVLILAVYGSFVLKDDLYSALIITGAILSVVALYLILKFWLKDFTQSFFPALLMGVLVQASQVVCVYLIMAALNIPPDANEYIFIFLVSSIVAILPLTIGGLGAREIVFLEGSKYFGLLQETSVVISLLFYLIT
;
A
#
# COMPACT_ATOMS: atom_id res chain seq x y z
N MET A 1 37.66 -0.02 49.02
CA MET A 1 37.47 -1.16 48.10
C MET A 1 35.98 -1.23 47.77
N ASN A 2 35.57 -0.77 46.59
CA ASN A 2 34.22 -0.98 46.06
C ASN A 2 34.37 -1.75 44.75
N GLU A 3 33.91 -3.01 44.76
CA GLU A 3 33.93 -3.88 43.59
C GLU A 3 32.94 -3.39 42.54
N VAL A 4 33.46 -3.20 41.33
CA VAL A 4 32.70 -2.92 40.12
C VAL A 4 32.04 -4.23 39.66
N GLN A 5 30.72 -4.30 39.82
CA GLN A 5 29.91 -5.44 39.40
C GLN A 5 29.86 -5.52 37.86
N LYS A 6 30.64 -6.45 37.30
CA LYS A 6 30.77 -6.69 35.87
C LYS A 6 29.56 -7.50 35.37
N ASN A 7 28.55 -6.82 34.83
CA ASN A 7 27.39 -7.46 34.17
C ASN A 7 27.86 -8.29 32.96
N SER A 8 27.92 -9.61 33.09
CA SER A 8 28.11 -10.52 31.96
C SER A 8 26.88 -10.51 31.05
N PRO A 9 27.03 -10.49 29.70
CA PRO A 9 25.89 -10.53 28.81
C PRO A 9 25.24 -11.92 28.88
N SER A 10 24.05 -12.00 29.50
CA SER A 10 23.31 -13.24 29.70
C SER A 10 23.07 -14.00 28.38
N ALA A 11 23.21 -15.33 28.38
CA ALA A 11 23.03 -16.21 27.22
C ALA A 11 21.68 -16.00 26.49
N GLY A 12 20.64 -15.56 27.22
CA GLY A 12 19.34 -15.20 26.64
C GLY A 12 19.38 -13.97 25.72
N ARG A 13 20.37 -13.08 25.86
CA ARG A 13 20.58 -11.92 24.97
C ARG A 13 21.14 -12.37 23.62
N TRP A 14 22.11 -13.29 23.63
CA TRP A 14 22.69 -13.87 22.42
C TRP A 14 21.70 -14.74 21.65
N LEU A 15 20.88 -15.54 22.35
CA LEU A 15 19.81 -16.32 21.72
C LEU A 15 18.77 -15.41 21.04
N LYS A 16 18.36 -14.31 21.68
CA LYS A 16 17.45 -13.31 21.09
C LYS A 16 18.07 -12.61 19.88
N LEU A 17 19.37 -12.31 19.92
CA LEU A 17 20.09 -11.73 18.78
C LEU A 17 20.18 -12.71 17.61
N LEU A 18 20.58 -13.96 17.86
CA LEU A 18 20.61 -15.03 16.86
C LEU A 18 19.24 -15.23 16.21
N LEU A 19 18.17 -15.29 16.99
CA LEU A 19 16.82 -15.44 16.47
C LEU A 19 16.41 -14.23 15.61
N LYS A 20 16.74 -13.00 16.03
CA LYS A 20 16.50 -11.81 15.19
C LYS A 20 17.29 -11.85 13.89
N ILE A 21 18.56 -12.27 13.92
CA ILE A 21 19.42 -12.39 12.73
C ILE A 21 18.84 -13.43 11.78
N ILE A 22 18.47 -14.62 12.27
CA ILE A 22 17.89 -15.70 11.46
C ILE A 22 16.57 -15.23 10.83
N VAL A 23 15.68 -14.61 11.62
CA VAL A 23 14.40 -14.09 11.09
C VAL A 23 14.66 -13.01 10.04
N THR A 24 15.59 -12.09 10.27
CA THR A 24 15.95 -11.03 9.32
C THR A 24 16.56 -11.63 8.04
N ALA A 25 17.47 -12.60 8.17
CA ALA A 25 18.10 -13.27 7.03
C ALA A 25 17.09 -14.07 6.20
N ALA A 26 16.19 -14.82 6.85
CA ALA A 26 15.10 -15.54 6.18
C ALA A 26 14.15 -14.58 5.44
N CYS A 27 13.81 -13.45 6.07
CA CYS A 27 13.03 -12.38 5.48
C CYS A 27 13.69 -11.79 4.23
N LEU A 28 14.99 -11.46 4.32
CA LEU A 28 15.76 -10.91 3.19
C LEU A 28 15.91 -11.93 2.05
N TRP A 29 16.22 -13.19 2.37
CA TRP A 29 16.31 -14.27 1.38
C TRP A 29 14.98 -14.43 0.62
N TYR A 30 13.86 -14.41 1.33
CA TYR A 30 12.54 -14.51 0.73
C TYR A 30 12.20 -13.33 -0.20
N VAL A 31 12.50 -12.09 0.22
CA VAL A 31 12.29 -10.91 -0.63
C VAL A 31 13.26 -10.90 -1.82
N SER A 32 14.48 -11.41 -1.65
CA SER A 32 15.45 -11.49 -2.75
C SER A 32 15.01 -12.42 -3.88
N GLY A 33 14.30 -13.50 -3.57
CA GLY A 33 13.75 -14.41 -4.60
C GLY A 33 12.64 -13.80 -5.46
N LYS A 34 12.19 -12.59 -5.12
CA LYS A 34 11.09 -11.88 -5.78
C LYS A 34 11.54 -10.72 -6.68
N ILE A 35 12.79 -10.29 -6.58
CA ILE A 35 13.28 -9.11 -7.29
C ILE A 35 14.24 -9.57 -8.39
N ASP A 36 13.98 -9.19 -9.64
CA ASP A 36 14.96 -9.32 -10.71
C ASP A 36 16.06 -8.26 -10.51
N PHE A 37 17.10 -8.63 -9.76
CA PHE A 37 18.19 -7.71 -9.39
C PHE A 37 18.97 -7.17 -10.59
N ALA A 38 19.05 -7.93 -11.68
CA ALA A 38 19.74 -7.49 -12.90
C ALA A 38 18.96 -6.33 -13.55
N LYS A 39 17.63 -6.49 -13.69
CA LYS A 39 16.76 -5.43 -14.20
C LYS A 39 16.67 -4.24 -13.24
N ALA A 40 16.55 -4.49 -11.94
CA ALA A 40 16.53 -3.44 -10.92
C ALA A 40 17.81 -2.58 -10.96
N GLY A 41 18.99 -3.23 -11.02
CA GLY A 41 20.27 -2.54 -11.07
C GLY A 41 20.45 -1.70 -12.34
N THR A 42 19.99 -2.22 -13.48
CA THR A 42 20.03 -1.49 -14.76
C THR A 42 19.07 -0.30 -14.75
N ALA A 43 17.85 -0.49 -14.25
CA ALA A 43 16.87 0.58 -14.09
C ALA A 43 17.38 1.72 -13.21
N LEU A 44 17.98 1.40 -12.06
CA LEU A 44 18.53 2.41 -11.14
C LEU A 44 19.72 3.17 -11.72
N LYS A 45 20.55 2.54 -12.55
CA LYS A 45 21.69 3.21 -13.20
C LYS A 45 21.26 4.23 -14.24
N ASN A 46 20.20 3.92 -14.99
CA ASN A 46 19.71 4.77 -16.07
C ASN A 46 18.69 5.81 -15.61
N ALA A 47 18.14 5.65 -14.40
CA ALA A 47 17.14 6.56 -13.85
C ALA A 47 17.75 7.84 -13.27
N ASN A 48 17.02 8.94 -13.39
CA ASN A 48 17.35 10.19 -12.73
C ASN A 48 17.00 10.12 -11.23
N TRP A 49 18.04 10.15 -10.39
CA TRP A 49 17.95 10.02 -8.94
C TRP A 49 17.13 11.12 -8.25
N PHE A 50 17.08 12.33 -8.83
CA PHE A 50 16.30 13.42 -8.27
C PHE A 50 14.80 13.11 -8.32
N TYR A 51 14.31 12.64 -9.47
CA TYR A 51 12.90 12.24 -9.61
C TYR A 51 12.56 11.00 -8.79
N LEU A 52 13.48 10.04 -8.66
CA LEU A 52 13.29 8.90 -7.74
C LEU A 52 13.19 9.32 -6.27
N PHE A 53 13.99 10.30 -5.85
CA PHE A 53 13.91 10.84 -4.50
C PHE A 53 12.58 11.57 -4.26
N LEU A 54 12.10 12.36 -5.23
CA LEU A 54 10.76 12.95 -5.15
C LEU A 54 9.65 11.90 -5.14
N ALA A 55 9.80 10.81 -5.90
CA ALA A 55 8.85 9.70 -5.90
C ALA A 55 8.77 9.04 -4.51
N LEU A 56 9.91 8.84 -3.85
CA LEU A 56 9.98 8.36 -2.47
C LEU A 56 9.24 9.31 -1.51
N ILE A 57 9.44 10.61 -1.62
CA ILE A 57 8.71 11.60 -0.80
C ILE A 57 7.20 11.51 -1.04
N ALA A 58 6.76 11.47 -2.29
CA ALA A 58 5.36 11.34 -2.65
C ALA A 58 4.74 10.06 -2.07
N PHE A 59 5.47 8.95 -2.12
CA PHE A 59 5.06 7.70 -1.51
C PHE A 59 4.96 7.81 0.03
N ILE A 60 5.97 8.38 0.70
CA ILE A 60 5.94 8.60 2.16
C ILE A 60 4.72 9.44 2.57
N ILE A 61 4.44 10.53 1.85
CA ILE A 61 3.25 11.37 2.07
C ILE A 61 1.98 10.53 1.95
N SER A 62 1.88 9.67 0.93
CA SER A 62 0.75 8.76 0.77
C SER A 62 0.55 7.87 2.01
N LYS A 63 1.64 7.35 2.60
CA LYS A 63 1.57 6.49 3.79
C LYS A 63 1.26 7.24 5.06
N LEU A 64 1.72 8.48 5.20
CA LEU A 64 1.36 9.35 6.32
C LEU A 64 -0.14 9.67 6.30
N VAL A 65 -0.69 10.02 5.14
CA VAL A 65 -2.14 10.25 4.98
C VAL A 65 -2.93 8.98 5.28
N ALA A 66 -2.49 7.83 4.77
CA ALA A 66 -3.12 6.55 5.06
C ALA A 66 -3.09 6.19 6.56
N ALA A 67 -1.98 6.46 7.25
CA ALA A 67 -1.88 6.26 8.69
C ALA A 67 -2.86 7.19 9.44
N ILE A 68 -2.92 8.48 9.10
CA ILE A 68 -3.86 9.44 9.70
C ILE A 68 -5.30 8.96 9.51
N ARG A 69 -5.65 8.52 8.29
CA ARG A 69 -6.97 7.97 7.96
C ARG A 69 -7.31 6.76 8.84
N LEU A 70 -6.40 5.80 8.99
CA LEU A 70 -6.61 4.64 9.87
C LEU A 70 -6.85 5.08 11.34
N ASN A 71 -6.17 6.13 11.80
CA ASN A 71 -6.37 6.64 13.16
C ASN A 71 -7.78 7.21 13.37
N ILE A 72 -8.41 7.76 12.33
CA ILE A 72 -9.81 8.21 12.40
C ILE A 72 -10.72 7.02 12.70
N TYR A 73 -10.54 5.89 12.01
CA TYR A 73 -11.33 4.69 12.28
C TYR A 73 -11.10 4.12 13.69
N PHE A 74 -9.88 4.19 14.22
CA PHE A 74 -9.62 3.82 15.59
C PHE A 74 -10.33 4.73 16.60
N ARG A 75 -10.37 6.05 16.36
CA ARG A 75 -11.11 6.99 17.22
C ARG A 75 -12.61 6.70 17.27
N ASN A 76 -13.22 6.30 16.15
CA ASN A 76 -14.63 5.93 16.09
C ASN A 76 -15.00 4.75 17.00
N ILE A 77 -14.04 3.88 17.33
CA ILE A 77 -14.21 2.75 18.24
C ILE A 77 -13.55 3.00 19.60
N ASN A 78 -13.37 4.28 19.97
CA ASN A 78 -12.79 4.77 21.21
C ASN A 78 -11.31 4.40 21.46
N ILE A 79 -10.58 4.02 20.41
CA ILE A 79 -9.14 3.79 20.48
C ILE A 79 -8.41 5.11 20.18
N HIS A 80 -7.86 5.71 21.23
CA HIS A 80 -7.18 7.00 21.16
C HIS A 80 -5.66 6.80 21.08
N LEU A 81 -5.13 6.68 19.87
CA LEU A 81 -3.69 6.58 19.64
C LEU A 81 -3.08 7.95 19.32
N PRO A 82 -1.96 8.33 19.98
CA PRO A 82 -1.12 9.42 19.51
C PRO A 82 -0.68 9.17 18.06
N ALA A 83 -0.67 10.22 17.23
CA ALA A 83 -0.36 10.10 15.81
C ALA A 83 0.99 9.40 15.54
N SER A 84 2.01 9.69 16.34
CA SER A 84 3.33 9.05 16.24
C SER A 84 3.30 7.55 16.51
N GLN A 85 2.50 7.09 17.48
CA GLN A 85 2.34 5.66 17.77
C GLN A 85 1.59 4.96 16.65
N ASN A 86 0.55 5.60 16.12
CA ASN A 86 -0.22 5.06 15.01
C ASN A 86 0.62 4.99 13.71
N ILE A 87 1.44 6.00 13.42
CA ILE A 87 2.38 5.96 12.29
C ILE A 87 3.34 4.77 12.45
N LYS A 88 3.97 4.62 13.63
CA LYS A 88 4.86 3.46 13.91
C LYS A 88 4.13 2.12 13.73
N LEU A 89 2.89 2.02 14.23
CA LEU A 89 2.07 0.82 14.07
C LEU A 89 1.69 0.56 12.61
N TYR A 90 1.46 1.61 11.83
CA TYR A 90 1.15 1.52 10.41
C TYR A 90 2.33 0.98 9.62
N TRP A 91 3.53 1.56 9.81
CA TRP A 91 4.77 1.07 9.19
C TRP A 91 5.11 -0.35 9.61
N LEU A 92 4.95 -0.68 10.90
CA LEU A 92 5.16 -2.05 11.38
C LEU A 92 4.18 -3.04 10.73
N GLY A 93 2.93 -2.63 10.53
CA GLY A 93 1.96 -3.42 9.77
C GLY A 93 2.34 -3.62 8.31
N MET A 94 2.84 -2.58 7.64
CA MET A 94 3.35 -2.72 6.26
C MET A 94 4.55 -3.66 6.19
N PHE A 95 5.48 -3.54 7.14
CA PHE A 95 6.61 -4.45 7.28
C PHE A 95 6.14 -5.91 7.42
N TYR A 96 5.18 -6.20 8.30
CA TYR A 96 4.64 -7.56 8.43
C TYR A 96 3.91 -8.05 7.17
N ASN A 97 3.21 -7.18 6.44
CA ASN A 97 2.57 -7.54 5.17
C ASN A 97 3.57 -7.91 4.06
N LEU A 98 4.83 -7.46 4.16
CA LEU A 98 5.88 -7.80 3.20
C LEU A 98 6.41 -9.23 3.38
N PHE A 99 6.52 -9.68 4.64
CA PHE A 99 7.16 -10.95 4.99
C PHE A 99 6.19 -12.09 5.31
N LEU A 100 4.95 -11.80 5.71
CA LEU A 100 3.96 -12.83 6.03
C LEU A 100 3.21 -13.30 4.78
N PRO A 101 2.92 -14.61 4.66
CA PRO A 101 2.08 -15.13 3.60
C PRO A 101 0.66 -14.56 3.72
N GLY A 102 0.17 -14.00 2.61
CA GLY A 102 -1.10 -13.27 2.54
C GLY A 102 -0.94 -11.79 2.90
N SER A 103 -1.58 -10.92 2.12
CA SER A 103 -1.52 -9.45 2.25
C SER A 103 -2.16 -8.88 3.52
N ILE A 104 -2.51 -9.72 4.51
CA ILE A 104 -3.34 -9.42 5.68
C ILE A 104 -2.58 -9.62 7.02
N GLY A 105 -1.40 -10.25 7.01
CA GLY A 105 -0.69 -10.63 8.25
C GLY A 105 -0.38 -9.46 9.21
N GLY A 106 0.10 -8.34 8.68
CA GLY A 106 0.37 -7.14 9.46
C GLY A 106 -0.89 -6.43 9.97
N ASP A 107 -2.02 -6.61 9.30
CA ASP A 107 -3.31 -6.10 9.76
C ASP A 107 -3.90 -6.96 10.86
N ALA A 108 -3.74 -8.28 10.79
CA ALA A 108 -4.05 -9.18 11.90
C ALA A 108 -3.23 -8.81 13.15
N TYR A 109 -1.94 -8.48 12.98
CA TYR A 109 -1.10 -7.99 14.08
C TYR A 109 -1.69 -6.74 14.76
N LYS A 110 -2.10 -5.73 13.99
CA LYS A 110 -2.75 -4.51 14.53
C LYS A 110 -4.00 -4.87 15.32
N VAL A 111 -4.86 -5.72 14.77
CA VAL A 111 -6.12 -6.13 15.39
C VAL A 111 -5.86 -6.81 16.74
N ILE A 112 -4.96 -7.78 16.79
CA ILE A 112 -4.65 -8.54 18.01
C ILE A 112 -4.05 -7.60 19.08
N LEU A 113 -3.08 -6.76 18.69
CA LEU A 113 -2.40 -5.85 19.60
C LEU A 113 -3.38 -4.84 20.21
N LEU A 114 -4.19 -4.18 19.37
CA LEU A 114 -5.10 -3.11 19.82
C LEU A 114 -6.28 -3.66 20.61
N THR A 115 -6.83 -4.81 20.21
CA THR A 115 -7.91 -5.46 20.94
C THR A 115 -7.47 -5.84 22.36
N LYS A 116 -6.26 -6.42 22.51
CA LYS A 116 -5.72 -6.75 23.84
C LYS A 116 -5.42 -5.51 24.68
N LYS A 117 -4.84 -4.47 24.08
CA LYS A 117 -4.42 -3.25 24.80
C LYS A 117 -5.61 -2.38 25.24
N TYR A 118 -6.61 -2.19 24.39
CA TYR A 118 -7.73 -1.28 24.62
C TYR A 118 -9.03 -1.98 25.01
N LYS A 119 -9.04 -3.32 25.10
CA LYS A 119 -10.20 -4.15 25.45
C LYS A 119 -11.45 -3.88 24.58
N VAL A 120 -11.23 -3.51 23.31
CA VAL A 120 -12.29 -3.28 22.32
C VAL A 120 -12.63 -4.60 21.61
N PRO A 121 -13.90 -4.89 21.25
CA PRO A 121 -14.25 -6.14 20.58
C PRO A 121 -13.48 -6.37 19.27
N TYR A 122 -12.98 -7.59 19.05
CA TYR A 122 -12.26 -7.98 17.83
C TYR A 122 -13.00 -7.56 16.55
N LYS A 123 -14.32 -7.76 16.51
CA LYS A 123 -15.17 -7.38 15.37
C LYS A 123 -15.02 -5.90 14.98
N LYS A 124 -14.96 -4.99 15.96
CA LYS A 124 -14.84 -3.54 15.72
C LYS A 124 -13.44 -3.18 15.24
N THR A 125 -12.40 -3.73 15.86
CA THR A 125 -11.01 -3.49 15.45
C THR A 125 -10.73 -4.04 14.05
N THR A 126 -11.22 -5.24 13.73
CA THR A 126 -11.14 -5.81 12.39
C THR A 126 -11.87 -4.95 11.37
N ALA A 127 -13.09 -4.48 11.68
CA ALA A 127 -13.83 -3.58 10.81
C ALA A 127 -13.06 -2.27 10.53
N ALA A 128 -12.43 -1.67 11.54
CA ALA A 128 -11.63 -0.46 11.37
C ALA A 128 -10.46 -0.65 10.39
N VAL A 129 -9.75 -1.79 10.50
CA VAL A 129 -8.62 -2.09 9.61
C VAL A 129 -9.08 -2.48 8.20
N LEU A 130 -10.19 -3.21 8.07
CA LEU A 130 -10.78 -3.52 6.75
C LEU A 130 -11.31 -2.27 6.05
N LEU A 131 -11.95 -1.36 6.79
CA LEU A 131 -12.43 -0.08 6.25
C LEU A 131 -11.29 0.79 5.75
N ASP A 132 -10.10 0.74 6.37
CA ASP A 132 -8.92 1.42 5.84
C ASP A 132 -8.54 0.93 4.43
N ARG A 133 -8.61 -0.38 4.19
CA ARG A 133 -8.39 -0.96 2.86
C ARG A 133 -9.46 -0.57 1.87
N ILE A 134 -10.73 -0.73 2.26
CA ILE A 134 -11.88 -0.44 1.41
C ILE A 134 -11.90 1.04 1.00
N SER A 135 -11.59 1.96 1.91
CA SER A 135 -11.53 3.39 1.59
C SER A 135 -10.34 3.74 0.70
N GLY A 136 -9.21 3.05 0.86
CA GLY A 136 -8.09 3.12 -0.09
C GLY A 136 -8.48 2.62 -1.48
N LEU A 137 -9.21 1.51 -1.56
CA LEU A 137 -9.73 0.95 -2.82
C LEU A 137 -10.79 1.85 -3.45
N SER A 138 -11.63 2.50 -2.65
CA SER A 138 -12.64 3.45 -3.13
C SER A 138 -11.98 4.64 -3.83
N GLY A 139 -10.95 5.22 -3.21
CA GLY A 139 -10.15 6.26 -3.84
C GLY A 139 -9.47 5.78 -5.13
N LEU A 140 -9.03 4.51 -5.14
CA LEU A 140 -8.35 3.90 -6.30
C LEU A 140 -9.31 3.76 -7.48
N VAL A 141 -10.52 3.25 -7.23
CA VAL A 141 -11.56 3.06 -8.25
C VAL A 141 -12.02 4.41 -8.81
N LEU A 142 -12.13 5.44 -7.99
CA LEU A 142 -12.48 6.79 -8.46
C LEU A 142 -11.42 7.36 -9.40
N ILE A 143 -10.14 7.28 -9.03
CA ILE A 143 -9.05 7.75 -9.90
C ILE A 143 -8.93 6.88 -11.15
N LEU A 144 -9.06 5.56 -11.02
CA LEU A 144 -9.09 4.64 -12.15
C LEU A 144 -10.20 5.00 -13.14
N ALA A 145 -11.38 5.38 -12.66
CA ALA A 145 -12.48 5.78 -13.53
C ALA A 145 -12.17 7.03 -14.35
N VAL A 146 -11.51 8.02 -13.72
CA VAL A 146 -11.05 9.23 -14.40
C VAL A 146 -10.02 8.86 -15.49
N TYR A 147 -8.98 8.10 -15.16
CA TYR A 147 -7.99 7.68 -16.17
C TYR A 147 -8.58 6.79 -17.26
N GLY A 148 -9.50 5.89 -16.91
CA GLY A 148 -10.20 5.02 -17.85
C GLY A 148 -10.98 5.81 -18.89
N SER A 149 -11.60 6.93 -18.50
CA SER A 149 -12.31 7.79 -19.44
C SER A 149 -11.41 8.45 -20.50
N PHE A 150 -10.16 8.78 -20.14
CA PHE A 150 -9.19 9.34 -21.10
C PHE A 150 -8.55 8.27 -22.00
N VAL A 151 -8.33 7.07 -21.47
CA VAL A 151 -7.59 5.99 -22.15
C VAL A 151 -8.48 5.19 -23.09
N LEU A 152 -9.71 4.84 -22.68
CA LEU A 152 -10.58 3.98 -23.49
C LEU A 152 -11.24 4.72 -24.66
N LYS A 153 -11.38 6.05 -24.59
CA LYS A 153 -11.91 6.94 -25.65
C LYS A 153 -13.23 6.48 -26.30
N ASP A 154 -13.99 5.66 -25.60
CA ASP A 154 -15.31 5.19 -25.99
C ASP A 154 -16.32 5.71 -24.95
N ASP A 155 -17.35 6.40 -25.44
CA ASP A 155 -18.32 7.10 -24.60
C ASP A 155 -19.12 6.13 -23.71
N LEU A 156 -19.44 4.94 -24.22
CA LEU A 156 -20.20 3.93 -23.48
C LEU A 156 -19.34 3.33 -22.37
N TYR A 157 -18.12 2.90 -22.68
CA TYR A 157 -17.22 2.35 -21.66
C TYR A 157 -16.84 3.38 -20.59
N SER A 158 -16.62 4.63 -21.00
CA SER A 158 -16.34 5.74 -20.08
C SER A 158 -17.52 5.99 -19.13
N ALA A 159 -18.75 6.03 -19.66
CA ALA A 159 -19.95 6.18 -18.84
C ALA A 159 -20.14 4.99 -17.87
N LEU A 160 -19.91 3.75 -18.32
CA LEU A 160 -20.03 2.55 -17.49
C LEU A 160 -19.04 2.54 -16.32
N ILE A 161 -17.78 2.91 -16.57
CA ILE A 161 -16.77 2.91 -15.51
C ILE A 161 -17.04 4.03 -14.49
N ILE A 162 -17.40 5.24 -14.94
CA ILE A 162 -17.71 6.36 -14.04
C ILE A 162 -18.96 6.04 -13.21
N THR A 163 -20.02 5.55 -13.84
CA THR A 163 -21.26 5.18 -13.12
C THR A 163 -21.01 4.03 -12.16
N GLY A 164 -20.27 3.00 -12.56
CA GLY A 164 -19.86 1.89 -11.69
C GLY A 164 -19.04 2.36 -10.49
N ALA A 165 -18.10 3.29 -10.69
CA ALA A 165 -17.32 3.88 -9.60
C ALA A 165 -18.19 4.64 -8.60
N ILE A 166 -19.10 5.50 -9.08
CA ILE A 166 -20.04 6.23 -8.23
C ILE A 166 -20.96 5.26 -7.45
N LEU A 167 -21.54 4.27 -8.14
CA LEU A 167 -22.38 3.25 -7.52
C LEU A 167 -21.64 2.45 -6.45
N SER A 168 -20.35 2.14 -6.67
CA SER A 168 -19.53 1.46 -5.67
C SER A 168 -19.37 2.29 -4.39
N VAL A 169 -19.17 3.60 -4.49
CA VAL A 169 -19.05 4.50 -3.34
C VAL A 169 -20.38 4.62 -2.60
N VAL A 170 -21.50 4.73 -3.34
CA VAL A 170 -22.84 4.76 -2.76
C VAL A 170 -23.14 3.45 -2.03
N ALA A 171 -22.86 2.31 -2.65
CA ALA A 171 -23.06 0.99 -2.03
C ALA A 171 -22.25 0.86 -0.74
N LEU A 172 -20.99 1.30 -0.73
CA LEU A 172 -20.16 1.31 0.47
C LEU A 172 -20.75 2.19 1.57
N TYR A 173 -21.22 3.40 1.23
CA TYR A 173 -21.88 4.27 2.20
C TYR A 173 -23.12 3.61 2.82
N LEU A 174 -23.96 2.96 2.01
CA LEU A 174 -25.14 2.23 2.49
C LEU A 174 -24.75 1.06 3.40
N ILE A 175 -23.74 0.27 3.02
CA ILE A 175 -23.21 -0.82 3.87
C ILE A 175 -22.76 -0.27 5.23
N LEU A 176 -22.00 0.84 5.25
CA LEU A 176 -21.60 1.46 6.51
C LEU A 176 -22.81 1.92 7.33
N LYS A 177 -23.79 2.56 6.68
CA LYS A 177 -24.99 3.09 7.34
C LYS A 177 -25.84 1.99 7.99
N PHE A 178 -25.95 0.82 7.36
CA PHE A 178 -26.77 -0.28 7.86
C PHE A 178 -26.01 -1.21 8.82
N TRP A 179 -24.74 -1.53 8.55
CA TRP A 179 -24.00 -2.59 9.24
C TRP A 179 -22.90 -2.10 10.19
N LEU A 180 -22.38 -0.89 9.98
CA LEU A 180 -21.17 -0.37 10.64
C LEU A 180 -21.36 1.09 11.06
N LYS A 181 -22.45 1.37 11.78
CA LYS A 181 -22.90 2.72 12.16
C LYS A 181 -21.82 3.56 12.83
N ASP A 182 -20.97 2.95 13.65
CA ASP A 182 -19.82 3.57 14.32
C ASP A 182 -18.90 4.33 13.33
N PHE A 183 -18.85 3.92 12.06
CA PHE A 183 -17.90 4.44 11.06
C PHE A 183 -18.50 5.45 10.08
N THR A 184 -19.82 5.68 10.12
CA THR A 184 -20.55 6.52 9.16
C THR A 184 -20.10 7.97 9.17
N GLN A 185 -19.84 8.55 10.35
CA GLN A 185 -19.39 9.94 10.50
C GLN A 185 -18.04 10.20 9.82
N SER A 186 -17.19 9.17 9.75
CA SER A 186 -15.84 9.27 9.20
C SER A 186 -15.74 8.86 7.74
N PHE A 187 -16.86 8.51 7.10
CA PHE A 187 -16.88 8.02 5.72
C PHE A 187 -16.31 9.05 4.73
N PHE A 188 -16.87 10.26 4.68
CA PHE A 188 -16.42 11.29 3.72
C PHE A 188 -14.98 11.75 3.95
N PRO A 189 -14.55 12.06 5.20
CA PRO A 189 -13.14 12.36 5.46
C PRO A 189 -12.20 11.22 5.04
N ALA A 190 -12.58 9.97 5.33
CA ALA A 190 -11.76 8.83 4.97
C ALA A 190 -11.73 8.55 3.46
N LEU A 191 -12.82 8.81 2.74
CA LEU A 191 -12.90 8.74 1.28
C LEU A 191 -11.98 9.78 0.65
N LEU A 192 -12.06 11.04 1.10
CA LEU A 192 -11.19 12.12 0.63
C LEU A 192 -9.72 11.79 0.87
N MET A 193 -9.38 11.34 2.09
CA MET A 193 -8.03 10.87 2.38
C MET A 193 -7.64 9.67 1.50
N GLY A 194 -8.57 8.77 1.17
CA GLY A 194 -8.33 7.69 0.22
C GLY A 194 -7.99 8.17 -1.18
N VAL A 195 -8.72 9.15 -1.70
CA VAL A 195 -8.39 9.81 -2.98
C VAL A 195 -7.02 10.48 -2.89
N LEU A 196 -6.71 11.18 -1.80
CA LEU A 196 -5.40 11.82 -1.62
C LEU A 196 -4.25 10.81 -1.58
N VAL A 197 -4.41 9.67 -0.89
CA VAL A 197 -3.40 8.59 -0.89
C VAL A 197 -3.14 8.11 -2.31
N GLN A 198 -4.20 7.88 -3.08
CA GLN A 198 -4.07 7.33 -4.43
C GLN A 198 -3.53 8.37 -5.41
N ALA A 199 -3.92 9.64 -5.27
CA ALA A 199 -3.35 10.74 -6.04
C ALA A 199 -1.84 10.89 -5.75
N SER A 200 -1.42 10.82 -4.49
CA SER A 200 0.02 10.80 -4.14
C SER A 200 0.76 9.61 -4.76
N GLN A 201 0.13 8.43 -4.86
CA GLN A 201 0.74 7.28 -5.52
C GLN A 201 0.82 7.47 -7.05
N VAL A 202 -0.19 8.08 -7.68
CA VAL A 202 -0.13 8.45 -9.10
C VAL A 202 1.01 9.45 -9.35
N VAL A 203 1.16 10.46 -8.49
CA VAL A 203 2.30 11.40 -8.55
C VAL A 203 3.63 10.67 -8.41
N CYS A 204 3.73 9.70 -7.49
CA CYS A 204 4.91 8.85 -7.36
C CYS A 204 5.24 8.13 -8.68
N VAL A 205 4.24 7.56 -9.36
CA VAL A 205 4.44 6.87 -10.65
C VAL A 205 4.83 7.84 -11.76
N TYR A 206 4.22 9.03 -11.84
CA TYR A 206 4.66 10.05 -12.79
C TYR A 206 6.11 10.46 -12.57
N LEU A 207 6.55 10.56 -11.32
CA LEU A 207 7.94 10.86 -10.99
C LEU A 207 8.88 9.70 -11.38
N ILE A 208 8.44 8.44 -11.23
CA ILE A 208 9.18 7.28 -11.74
C ILE A 208 9.27 7.32 -13.28
N MET A 209 8.16 7.66 -13.96
CA MET A 209 8.14 7.82 -15.42
C MET A 209 9.10 8.93 -15.87
N ALA A 210 9.08 10.09 -15.20
CA ALA A 210 10.02 11.18 -15.43
C ALA A 210 11.47 10.75 -15.16
N ALA A 211 11.72 9.95 -14.14
CA ALA A 211 13.05 9.40 -13.85
C ALA A 211 13.59 8.52 -14.99
N LEU A 212 12.69 7.88 -15.73
CA LEU A 212 12.99 7.02 -16.88
C LEU A 212 12.92 7.75 -18.23
N ASN A 213 12.73 9.08 -18.23
CA ASN A 213 12.51 9.90 -19.43
C ASN A 213 11.30 9.46 -20.28
N ILE A 214 10.25 8.94 -19.62
CA ILE A 214 8.98 8.60 -20.27
C ILE A 214 8.11 9.86 -20.29
N PRO A 215 7.50 10.19 -21.44
CA PRO A 215 6.71 11.41 -21.55
C PRO A 215 5.41 11.33 -20.71
N PRO A 216 4.93 12.47 -20.19
CA PRO A 216 3.82 12.52 -19.22
C PRO A 216 2.44 12.25 -19.83
N ASP A 217 2.33 12.27 -21.16
CA ASP A 217 1.10 11.99 -21.91
C ASP A 217 0.76 10.50 -21.97
N ALA A 218 1.68 9.61 -21.57
CA ALA A 218 1.51 8.17 -21.56
C ALA A 218 0.63 7.68 -20.38
N ASN A 219 -0.62 8.15 -20.35
CA ASN A 219 -1.63 7.87 -19.33
C ASN A 219 -2.01 6.39 -19.24
N GLU A 220 -1.73 5.61 -20.29
CA GLU A 220 -1.93 4.17 -20.34
C GLU A 220 -1.08 3.44 -19.28
N TYR A 221 0.16 3.88 -19.03
CA TYR A 221 0.99 3.31 -17.96
C TYR A 221 0.37 3.54 -16.57
N ILE A 222 -0.19 4.73 -16.33
CA ILE A 222 -0.88 5.06 -15.09
C ILE A 222 -2.16 4.24 -14.96
N PHE A 223 -2.92 4.10 -16.04
CA PHE A 223 -4.13 3.28 -16.06
C PHE A 223 -3.83 1.82 -15.70
N ILE A 224 -2.83 1.22 -16.36
CA ILE A 224 -2.36 -0.14 -16.06
C ILE A 224 -1.87 -0.23 -14.60
N PHE A 225 -1.15 0.78 -14.10
CA PHE A 225 -0.72 0.84 -12.70
C PHE A 225 -1.92 0.78 -11.74
N LEU A 226 -2.96 1.56 -11.99
CA LEU A 226 -4.15 1.60 -11.14
C LEU A 226 -4.88 0.24 -11.16
N VAL A 227 -5.04 -0.37 -12.34
CA VAL A 227 -5.61 -1.72 -12.47
C VAL A 227 -4.78 -2.76 -11.71
N SER A 228 -3.45 -2.73 -11.88
CA SER A 228 -2.53 -3.64 -11.17
C SER A 228 -2.62 -3.51 -9.65
N SER A 229 -2.90 -2.29 -9.16
CA SER A 229 -3.01 -1.99 -7.73
C SER A 229 -4.28 -2.61 -7.13
N ILE A 230 -5.35 -2.75 -7.90
CA ILE A 230 -6.56 -3.47 -7.47
C ILE A 230 -6.23 -4.95 -7.26
N VAL A 231 -5.54 -5.56 -8.24
CA VAL A 231 -5.18 -6.98 -8.18
C VAL A 231 -4.21 -7.25 -7.02
N ALA A 232 -3.27 -6.34 -6.75
CA ALA A 232 -2.32 -6.46 -5.63
C ALA A 232 -2.98 -6.41 -4.25
N ILE A 233 -4.18 -5.86 -4.11
CA ILE A 233 -4.94 -5.88 -2.85
C ILE A 233 -5.49 -7.27 -2.57
N LEU A 234 -5.82 -8.05 -3.61
CA LEU A 234 -6.35 -9.39 -3.45
C LEU A 234 -5.32 -10.30 -2.79
N PRO A 235 -5.71 -11.15 -1.82
CA PRO A 235 -4.80 -12.05 -1.11
C PRO A 235 -4.41 -13.27 -1.97
N LEU A 236 -4.25 -13.09 -3.28
CA LEU A 236 -3.86 -14.13 -4.23
C LEU A 236 -2.34 -14.34 -4.25
N THR A 237 -1.57 -13.32 -3.86
CA THR A 237 -0.10 -13.37 -3.85
C THR A 237 0.47 -12.80 -2.55
N ILE A 238 1.66 -13.27 -2.18
CA ILE A 238 2.35 -12.83 -0.96
C ILE A 238 3.00 -11.47 -1.24
N GLY A 239 2.57 -10.43 -0.53
CA GLY A 239 3.08 -9.07 -0.70
C GLY A 239 2.68 -8.39 -2.03
N GLY A 240 1.71 -8.94 -2.76
CA GLY A 240 1.24 -8.38 -4.05
C GLY A 240 2.21 -8.53 -5.22
N LEU A 241 3.40 -9.11 -4.98
CA LEU A 241 4.46 -9.26 -5.97
C LEU A 241 4.15 -10.43 -6.91
N GLY A 242 4.41 -10.24 -8.20
CA GLY A 242 4.10 -11.19 -9.28
C GLY A 242 2.74 -10.92 -9.93
N ALA A 243 1.67 -10.78 -9.13
CA ALA A 243 0.35 -10.44 -9.69
C ALA A 243 0.35 -9.06 -10.36
N ARG A 244 1.01 -8.08 -9.74
CA ARG A 244 1.14 -6.73 -10.29
C ARG A 244 1.89 -6.71 -11.62
N GLU A 245 3.00 -7.45 -11.69
CA GLU A 245 3.86 -7.53 -12.87
C GLU A 245 3.14 -8.21 -14.05
N ILE A 246 2.37 -9.27 -13.78
CA ILE A 246 1.55 -9.94 -14.80
C ILE A 246 0.52 -8.96 -15.39
N VAL A 247 -0.20 -8.22 -14.53
CA VAL A 247 -1.19 -7.24 -15.00
C VAL A 247 -0.51 -6.11 -15.78
N PHE A 248 0.68 -5.68 -15.36
CA PHE A 248 1.47 -4.71 -16.10
C PHE A 248 1.91 -5.21 -17.47
N LEU A 249 2.40 -6.45 -17.54
CA LEU A 249 2.82 -7.09 -18.79
C LEU A 249 1.66 -7.27 -19.76
N GLU A 250 0.57 -7.90 -19.32
CA GLU A 250 -0.60 -8.14 -20.17
C GLU A 250 -1.31 -6.83 -20.54
N GLY A 251 -1.43 -5.89 -19.60
CA GLY A 251 -1.97 -4.56 -19.87
C GLY A 251 -1.14 -3.80 -20.90
N SER A 252 0.19 -3.86 -20.80
CA SER A 252 1.07 -3.19 -21.76
C SER A 252 0.97 -3.78 -23.17
N LYS A 253 0.78 -5.10 -23.30
CA LYS A 253 0.50 -5.76 -24.59
C LYS A 253 -0.79 -5.25 -25.22
N TYR A 254 -1.84 -5.12 -24.41
CA TYR A 254 -3.16 -4.64 -24.88
C TYR A 254 -3.09 -3.21 -25.45
N PHE A 255 -2.33 -2.33 -24.80
CA PHE A 255 -2.16 -0.93 -25.23
C PHE A 255 -0.98 -0.72 -26.21
N GLY A 256 -0.30 -1.77 -26.64
CA GLY A 256 0.84 -1.67 -27.55
C GLY A 256 2.06 -0.96 -26.96
N LEU A 257 2.19 -0.94 -25.63
CA LEU A 257 3.28 -0.30 -24.91
C LEU A 257 4.52 -1.20 -24.81
N LEU A 258 5.68 -0.60 -24.56
CA LEU A 258 6.91 -1.33 -24.28
C LEU A 258 6.78 -2.10 -22.94
N GLN A 259 6.82 -3.43 -23.03
CA GLN A 259 6.71 -4.35 -21.89
C GLN A 259 7.86 -4.18 -20.91
N GLU A 260 9.09 -3.99 -21.41
CA GLU A 260 10.27 -3.79 -20.56
C GLU A 260 10.11 -2.57 -19.66
N THR A 261 9.68 -1.44 -20.24
CA THR A 261 9.40 -0.19 -19.51
C THR A 261 8.32 -0.39 -18.45
N SER A 262 7.26 -1.14 -18.79
CA SER A 262 6.15 -1.46 -17.88
C SER A 262 6.62 -2.22 -16.64
N VAL A 263 7.45 -3.23 -16.82
CA VAL A 263 8.04 -4.01 -15.72
C VAL A 263 8.97 -3.14 -14.88
N VAL A 264 9.78 -2.29 -15.51
CA VAL A 264 10.70 -1.39 -14.81
C VAL A 264 9.96 -0.38 -13.93
N ILE A 265 8.86 0.23 -14.40
CA ILE A 265 8.04 1.14 -13.59
C ILE A 265 7.49 0.40 -12.36
N SER A 266 6.91 -0.79 -12.55
CA SER A 266 6.37 -1.60 -11.45
C SER A 266 7.45 -1.97 -10.43
N LEU A 267 8.65 -2.32 -10.92
CA LEU A 267 9.79 -2.69 -10.09
C LEU A 267 10.34 -1.51 -9.28
N LEU A 268 10.50 -0.34 -9.90
CA LEU A 268 10.95 0.87 -9.20
C LEU A 268 9.94 1.32 -8.14
N PHE A 269 8.65 1.24 -8.44
CA PHE A 269 7.61 1.53 -7.46
C PHE A 269 7.67 0.55 -6.28
N TYR A 270 7.89 -0.73 -6.55
CA TYR A 270 8.06 -1.74 -5.50
C TYR A 270 9.30 -1.48 -4.65
N LEU A 271 10.43 -1.06 -5.24
CA LEU A 271 11.64 -0.70 -4.50
C LEU A 271 11.45 0.52 -3.58
N ILE A 272 10.56 1.45 -3.95
CA ILE A 272 10.19 2.59 -3.12
C ILE A 272 9.26 2.18 -1.96
N THR A 273 8.52 1.08 -2.11
CA THR A 273 7.43 0.65 -1.20
C THR A 273 7.93 -0.11 0.01
#